data_AF-A0A8X7Z9B7-F1
#
_entry.id   AF-A0A8X7Z9B7-F1
#
_cell.length_a   1.000
_cell.length_b   1.000
_cell.length_c   1.000
_cell.angle_alpha   90.00
_cell.angle_beta   90.00
_cell.angle_gamma   90.00
#
_symmetry.space_group_name_H-M   'P 1'
#
loop_
_entity.id
_entity.type
_entity.pdbx_description
1 polymer ?
#
loop_
_entity_poly.entity_id
_entity_poly.type
_entity_poly.pdbx_seq_one_letter_code
_entity_poly.pdbx_strand_id
1 'polypeptide(L)'
;MSMTTANVNSSERFEEGMVVIQEAVDRAIGIAEGTDNVQGFSSEDYMRYYTYPFRSLSTHSFTTVDSTSGFGYLLAKLTKLSRTIYELSTPNPLGEYSRDLYDYYKRIFEEYITSKVLPALNGKKDQDLLQEIVRRWSILKTMTYWLCRFFHYLDRYFIARRKLPSLQQTSYNTFYNLVYAETFGPVKDAVIAMINREREGEQIDQALVKSILAINAENGAGSLKQHKQNLEEAILEDTASFYSQKASYWMQKKSYNEYMLAVSQCLTHEKDTVSPYLQAKNQKKLLEVVEQELLNAYANELERKKQDDEFPLADHKQVS
;
A
#
# COMPACT_ATOMS: atom_id res chain seq x y z
N MET A 1 23.56 -17.77 41.89
CA MET A 1 22.92 -18.29 40.66
C MET A 1 23.92 -18.12 39.53
N SER A 2 24.61 -19.20 39.17
CA SER A 2 25.64 -19.17 38.12
C SER A 2 24.94 -19.32 36.77
N MET A 3 24.95 -18.30 35.93
CA MET A 3 24.70 -18.50 34.50
C MET A 3 25.83 -19.39 33.99
N THR A 4 25.49 -20.60 33.54
CA THR A 4 26.44 -21.57 32.98
C THR A 4 27.28 -20.88 31.90
N THR A 5 28.59 -21.13 31.85
CA THR A 5 29.53 -20.54 30.87
C THR A 5 29.07 -20.69 29.41
N ALA A 6 28.31 -21.74 29.10
CA ALA A 6 27.66 -21.95 27.80
C ALA A 6 26.60 -20.88 27.46
N ASN A 7 25.87 -20.37 28.46
CA ASN A 7 24.85 -19.35 28.28
C ASN A 7 25.48 -17.96 28.06
N VAL A 8 26.55 -17.65 28.78
CA VAL A 8 27.36 -16.42 28.59
C VAL A 8 27.97 -16.38 27.19
N ASN A 9 28.62 -17.46 26.75
CA ASN A 9 29.18 -17.55 25.39
C ASN A 9 28.10 -17.49 24.30
N SER A 10 26.87 -17.94 24.56
CA SER A 10 25.77 -17.83 23.60
C SER A 10 25.22 -16.41 23.49
N SER A 11 25.21 -15.66 24.61
CA SER A 11 24.81 -14.25 24.67
C SER A 11 25.80 -13.36 23.95
N GLU A 12 27.11 -13.52 24.20
CA GLU A 12 28.16 -12.75 23.52
C GLU A 12 28.13 -12.97 22.00
N ARG A 13 27.97 -14.22 21.55
CA ARG A 13 27.84 -14.54 20.11
C ARG A 13 26.57 -13.95 19.49
N PHE A 14 25.48 -13.84 20.25
CA PHE A 14 24.26 -13.18 19.80
C PHE A 14 24.49 -11.67 19.64
N GLU A 15 25.12 -11.03 20.62
CA GLU A 15 25.47 -9.60 20.56
C GLU A 15 26.37 -9.27 19.37
N GLU A 16 27.42 -10.05 19.13
CA GLU A 16 28.30 -9.91 17.95
C GLU A 16 27.52 -10.07 16.63
N GLY A 17 26.60 -11.05 16.58
CA GLY A 17 25.76 -11.28 15.43
C GLY A 17 24.80 -10.12 15.17
N MET A 18 24.25 -9.50 16.22
CA MET A 18 23.37 -8.34 16.13
C MET A 18 24.06 -7.11 15.55
N VAL A 19 25.35 -6.89 15.82
CA VAL A 19 26.14 -5.80 15.21
C VAL A 19 26.20 -5.97 13.69
N VAL A 20 26.51 -7.18 13.21
CA VAL A 20 26.56 -7.49 11.77
C VAL A 20 25.18 -7.32 11.12
N ILE A 21 24.12 -7.67 11.85
CA ILE A 21 22.74 -7.48 11.40
C ILE A 21 22.40 -5.99 11.27
N GLN A 22 22.71 -5.18 12.29
CA GLN A 22 22.48 -3.74 12.27
C GLN A 22 23.19 -3.05 11.11
N GLU A 23 24.48 -3.33 10.90
CA GLU A 23 25.24 -2.75 9.76
C GLU A 23 24.58 -3.05 8.40
N ALA A 24 24.01 -4.24 8.24
CA ALA A 24 23.34 -4.61 6.99
C ALA A 24 21.96 -3.95 6.85
N VAL A 25 21.25 -3.78 7.96
CA VAL A 25 19.98 -3.03 8.00
C VAL A 25 20.22 -1.57 7.62
N ASP A 26 21.21 -0.92 8.24
CA ASP A 26 21.55 0.48 7.96
C ASP A 26 21.89 0.68 6.49
N ARG A 27 22.63 -0.26 5.90
CA ARG A 27 22.94 -0.25 4.47
C ARG A 27 21.71 -0.46 3.59
N ALA A 28 20.81 -1.37 3.97
CA ALA A 28 19.57 -1.59 3.22
C ALA A 28 18.68 -0.34 3.25
N ILE A 29 18.62 0.37 4.39
CA ILE A 29 17.96 1.67 4.52
C ILE A 29 18.66 2.71 3.63
N GLY A 30 20.00 2.78 3.68
CA GLY A 30 20.79 3.72 2.89
C GLY A 30 20.61 3.57 1.38
N ILE A 31 20.52 2.32 0.88
CA ILE A 31 20.20 2.01 -0.52
C ILE A 31 18.77 2.41 -0.85
N ALA A 32 17.81 2.08 0.03
CA ALA A 32 16.40 2.35 -0.22
C ALA A 32 16.09 3.86 -0.22
N GLU A 33 16.77 4.65 0.61
CA GLU A 33 16.67 6.12 0.64
C GLU A 33 17.50 6.80 -0.48
N GLY A 34 18.23 6.04 -1.29
CA GLY A 34 19.06 6.58 -2.38
C GLY A 34 20.29 7.37 -1.90
N THR A 35 20.64 7.26 -0.62
CA THR A 35 21.86 7.86 -0.04
C THR A 35 23.12 7.05 -0.37
N ASP A 36 22.96 5.77 -0.68
CA ASP A 36 24.05 4.91 -1.18
C ASP A 36 23.96 4.76 -2.71
N ASN A 37 24.96 5.31 -3.42
CA ASN A 37 25.05 5.45 -4.89
C ASN A 37 25.30 4.15 -5.69
N VAL A 38 24.80 2.99 -5.25
CA VAL A 38 24.91 1.74 -6.02
C VAL A 38 23.55 1.43 -6.65
N GLN A 39 23.50 1.50 -7.99
CA GLN A 39 22.36 1.09 -8.81
C GLN A 39 21.74 -0.22 -8.28
N GLY A 40 20.40 -0.24 -8.20
CA GLY A 40 19.62 -1.39 -7.72
C GLY A 40 19.84 -2.69 -8.49
N PHE A 41 19.20 -3.76 -8.00
CA PHE A 41 19.42 -5.15 -8.44
C PHE A 41 18.70 -5.52 -9.75
N SER A 42 19.34 -6.38 -10.57
CA SER A 42 18.84 -6.86 -11.87
C SER A 42 18.06 -8.18 -11.76
N SER A 43 17.14 -8.40 -12.70
CA SER A 43 16.37 -9.65 -12.87
C SER A 43 17.24 -10.89 -13.11
N GLU A 44 18.46 -10.70 -13.61
CA GLU A 44 19.44 -11.77 -13.84
C GLU A 44 20.04 -12.29 -12.53
N ASP A 45 20.11 -11.43 -11.50
CA ASP A 45 20.51 -11.82 -10.14
C ASP A 45 19.46 -12.71 -9.47
N TYR A 46 18.17 -12.46 -9.71
CA TYR A 46 17.08 -13.24 -9.12
C TYR A 46 17.09 -14.72 -9.59
N MET A 47 17.34 -14.96 -10.88
CA MET A 47 17.39 -16.31 -11.47
C MET A 47 18.58 -17.15 -11.00
N ARG A 48 19.68 -16.52 -10.57
CA ARG A 48 20.85 -17.20 -10.01
C ARG A 48 20.60 -17.76 -8.60
N TYR A 49 19.67 -17.19 -7.81
CA TYR A 49 19.44 -17.57 -6.41
C TYR A 49 18.25 -18.52 -6.18
N TYR A 50 17.33 -18.68 -7.13
CA TYR A 50 16.17 -19.56 -6.93
C TYR A 50 16.47 -21.04 -7.28
N THR A 51 17.51 -21.30 -8.08
CA THR A 51 17.78 -22.64 -8.64
C THR A 51 19.05 -23.30 -8.11
N TYR A 52 19.47 -23.04 -6.86
CA TYR A 52 20.53 -23.85 -6.26
C TYR A 52 20.44 -24.01 -4.73
N PRO A 53 19.56 -24.92 -4.26
CA PRO A 53 19.70 -25.49 -2.93
C PRO A 53 19.83 -27.03 -2.95
N PHE A 54 20.68 -27.65 -3.79
CA PHE A 54 20.84 -29.11 -3.70
C PHE A 54 22.16 -29.80 -4.07
N ARG A 55 23.31 -29.12 -4.29
CA ARG A 55 24.56 -29.88 -4.54
C ARG A 55 25.79 -29.38 -3.79
N SER A 56 26.23 -30.29 -2.90
CA SER A 56 27.56 -30.58 -2.38
C SER A 56 27.76 -30.17 -0.89
N LEU A 57 28.06 -31.04 0.09
CA LEU A 57 28.32 -32.49 0.18
C LEU A 57 28.98 -33.12 -1.05
N SER A 58 30.10 -32.54 -1.48
CA SER A 58 31.20 -33.26 -2.17
C SER A 58 32.24 -32.25 -2.66
N THR A 59 33.40 -32.31 -2.01
CA THR A 59 34.75 -32.21 -2.56
C THR A 59 35.03 -31.41 -3.84
N HIS A 60 36.06 -30.58 -3.72
CA HIS A 60 37.00 -30.04 -4.72
C HIS A 60 36.74 -28.63 -5.28
N SER A 61 37.55 -27.71 -4.71
CA SER A 61 38.33 -26.65 -5.35
C SER A 61 37.88 -26.10 -6.71
N PHE A 62 37.64 -24.78 -6.76
CA PHE A 62 38.24 -23.94 -7.79
C PHE A 62 38.44 -22.50 -7.31
N THR A 63 39.39 -21.86 -7.97
CA THR A 63 40.21 -20.70 -7.60
C THR A 63 39.55 -19.33 -7.78
N THR A 64 40.08 -18.38 -7.01
CA THR A 64 40.14 -16.91 -7.20
C THR A 64 39.35 -16.31 -8.36
N VAL A 65 38.44 -15.39 -8.03
CA VAL A 65 37.93 -14.38 -8.96
C VAL A 65 38.08 -13.00 -8.33
N ASP A 66 38.69 -12.11 -9.11
CA ASP A 66 39.21 -10.80 -8.78
C ASP A 66 38.20 -9.84 -8.13
N SER A 67 38.71 -9.13 -7.12
CA SER A 67 38.10 -8.01 -6.43
C SER A 67 38.15 -6.74 -7.28
N THR A 68 37.25 -6.59 -8.25
CA THR A 68 37.11 -5.30 -8.98
C THR A 68 35.71 -4.99 -9.53
N SER A 69 34.65 -5.37 -8.83
CA SER A 69 33.34 -4.71 -9.00
C SER A 69 32.55 -4.71 -7.69
N GLY A 70 31.83 -3.62 -7.41
CA GLY A 70 31.08 -3.39 -6.15
C GLY A 70 30.04 -4.48 -5.82
N PHE A 71 29.74 -5.37 -6.76
CA PHE A 71 28.80 -6.48 -6.64
C PHE A 71 29.31 -7.65 -5.76
N GLY A 72 30.61 -7.95 -5.78
CA GLY A 72 31.18 -9.03 -4.97
C GLY A 72 31.12 -8.76 -3.46
N TYR A 73 31.23 -7.49 -3.08
CA TYR A 73 31.22 -7.04 -1.68
C TYR A 73 29.83 -7.09 -1.05
N LEU A 74 28.79 -6.72 -1.80
CA LEU A 74 27.40 -6.76 -1.31
C LEU A 74 26.94 -8.22 -1.13
N LEU A 75 27.20 -9.10 -2.11
CA LEU A 75 26.82 -10.51 -2.03
C LEU A 75 27.52 -11.29 -0.90
N ALA A 76 28.80 -11.01 -0.65
CA ALA A 76 29.53 -11.58 0.48
C ALA A 76 28.94 -11.14 1.83
N LYS A 77 28.52 -9.86 1.94
CA LYS A 77 27.85 -9.33 3.14
C LYS A 77 26.46 -9.95 3.36
N LEU A 78 25.65 -10.09 2.31
CA LEU A 78 24.32 -10.69 2.43
C LEU A 78 24.36 -12.18 2.80
N THR A 79 25.35 -12.91 2.27
CA THR A 79 25.56 -14.34 2.60
C THR A 79 26.05 -14.52 4.04
N LYS A 80 26.90 -13.61 4.53
CA LYS A 80 27.35 -13.60 5.93
C LYS A 80 26.16 -13.35 6.87
N LEU A 81 25.28 -12.42 6.52
CA LEU A 81 24.11 -12.04 7.32
C LEU A 81 23.07 -13.16 7.46
N SER A 82 22.61 -13.73 6.34
CA SER A 82 21.65 -14.85 6.37
C SER A 82 22.24 -16.06 7.10
N ARG A 83 23.56 -16.26 7.01
CA ARG A 83 24.28 -17.27 7.80
C ARG A 83 24.26 -16.93 9.29
N THR A 84 24.53 -15.69 9.69
CA THR A 84 24.47 -15.27 11.10
C THR A 84 23.07 -15.48 11.68
N ILE A 85 22.00 -15.06 10.99
CA ILE A 85 20.62 -15.29 11.44
C ILE A 85 20.32 -16.80 11.56
N TYR A 86 20.78 -17.59 10.60
CA TYR A 86 20.68 -19.05 10.65
C TYR A 86 21.44 -19.64 11.85
N GLU A 87 22.68 -19.23 12.10
CA GLU A 87 23.53 -19.71 13.19
C GLU A 87 22.96 -19.37 14.57
N LEU A 88 22.35 -18.18 14.72
CA LEU A 88 21.71 -17.75 15.96
C LEU A 88 20.38 -18.48 16.21
N SER A 89 19.64 -18.80 15.14
CA SER A 89 18.29 -19.36 15.26
C SER A 89 18.25 -20.90 15.23
N THR A 90 19.22 -21.55 14.58
CA THR A 90 19.25 -23.01 14.40
C THR A 90 19.35 -23.83 15.70
N PRO A 91 20.11 -23.39 16.73
CA PRO A 91 20.19 -24.13 18.00
C PRO A 91 18.83 -24.32 18.67
N ASN A 92 17.94 -23.33 18.56
CA ASN A 92 16.55 -23.45 19.00
C ASN A 92 15.64 -22.57 18.12
N PRO A 93 15.06 -23.11 17.05
CA PRO A 93 14.26 -22.33 16.09
C PRO A 93 13.02 -21.69 16.69
N LEU A 94 12.56 -22.17 17.86
CA LEU A 94 11.41 -21.65 18.61
C LEU A 94 11.81 -20.90 19.89
N GLY A 95 13.12 -20.75 20.11
CA GLY A 95 13.71 -20.18 21.31
C GLY A 95 13.64 -18.66 21.35
N GLU A 96 14.24 -18.11 22.41
CA GLU A 96 14.24 -16.67 22.72
C GLU A 96 14.95 -15.86 21.64
N TYR A 97 16.11 -16.31 21.15
CA TYR A 97 16.83 -15.61 20.07
C TYR A 97 16.02 -15.46 18.77
N SER A 98 15.25 -16.46 18.35
CA SER A 98 14.36 -16.33 17.18
C SER A 98 13.23 -15.33 17.41
N ARG A 99 12.72 -15.25 18.65
CA ARG A 99 11.73 -14.24 19.05
C ARG A 99 12.36 -12.85 19.03
N ASP A 100 13.53 -12.69 19.63
CA ASP A 100 14.24 -11.42 19.70
C ASP A 100 14.58 -10.89 18.31
N LEU A 101 14.98 -11.76 17.37
CA LEU A 101 15.21 -11.40 15.97
C LEU A 101 13.92 -10.97 15.26
N TYR A 102 12.77 -11.59 15.55
CA TYR A 102 11.48 -11.17 15.00
C TYR A 102 11.03 -9.81 15.58
N ASP A 103 11.18 -9.62 16.88
CA ASP A 103 10.85 -8.35 17.56
C ASP A 103 11.80 -7.24 17.13
N TYR A 104 13.07 -7.56 16.87
CA TYR A 104 14.04 -6.65 16.27
C TYR A 104 13.64 -6.28 14.83
N TYR A 105 13.24 -7.25 14.00
CA TYR A 105 12.73 -6.98 12.65
C TYR A 105 11.59 -5.97 12.67
N LYS A 106 10.64 -6.12 13.61
CA LYS A 106 9.54 -5.16 13.80
C LYS A 106 10.05 -3.77 14.18
N ARG A 107 10.99 -3.69 15.13
CA ARG A 107 11.60 -2.43 15.60
C ARG A 107 12.28 -1.64 14.49
N ILE A 108 12.97 -2.31 13.54
CA ILE A 108 13.58 -1.63 12.38
C ILE A 108 12.55 -0.75 11.65
N PHE A 109 11.36 -1.29 11.38
CA PHE A 109 10.32 -0.54 10.69
C PHE A 109 9.70 0.54 11.57
N GLU A 110 9.45 0.26 12.85
CA GLU A 110 8.94 1.24 13.80
C GLU A 110 9.86 2.47 13.91
N GLU A 111 11.17 2.24 14.04
CA GLU A 111 12.19 3.28 14.12
C GLU A 111 12.32 4.05 12.80
N TYR A 112 12.37 3.35 11.66
CA TYR A 112 12.42 3.99 10.34
C TYR A 112 11.19 4.87 10.09
N ILE A 113 10.00 4.36 10.38
CA ILE A 113 8.75 5.11 10.19
C ILE A 113 8.73 6.35 11.10
N THR A 114 9.06 6.17 12.38
CA THR A 114 9.03 7.27 13.36
C THR A 114 10.07 8.34 13.07
N SER A 115 11.28 7.96 12.62
CA SER A 115 12.39 8.89 12.41
C SER A 115 12.44 9.52 11.01
N LYS A 116 11.92 8.86 9.97
CA LYS A 116 12.03 9.31 8.57
C LYS A 116 10.69 9.55 7.90
N VAL A 117 9.70 8.68 8.12
CA VAL A 117 8.41 8.77 7.41
C VAL A 117 7.53 9.84 8.05
N LEU A 118 7.22 9.74 9.35
CA LEU A 118 6.32 10.68 10.02
C LEU A 118 6.80 12.13 9.91
N PRO A 119 8.08 12.47 10.14
CA PRO A 119 8.56 13.84 9.98
C PRO A 119 8.44 14.35 8.54
N ALA A 120 8.58 13.48 7.54
CA ALA A 120 8.48 13.86 6.14
C ALA A 120 7.03 14.07 5.67
N LEU A 121 6.05 13.50 6.37
CA LEU A 121 4.62 13.71 6.16
C LEU A 121 4.13 14.98 6.89
N ASN A 122 4.80 15.38 7.96
CA ASN A 122 4.41 16.53 8.76
C ASN A 122 4.35 17.82 7.92
N GLY A 123 3.24 18.55 8.02
CA GLY A 123 3.01 19.79 7.30
C GLY A 123 2.58 19.65 5.83
N LYS A 124 2.62 18.44 5.24
CA LYS A 124 2.10 18.21 3.88
C LYS A 124 0.59 18.03 3.90
N LYS A 125 -0.07 18.50 2.84
CA LYS A 125 -1.52 18.44 2.66
C LYS A 125 -1.85 18.01 1.24
N ASP A 126 -3.10 17.60 1.03
CA ASP A 126 -3.69 17.34 -0.29
C ASP A 126 -2.78 16.47 -1.17
N GLN A 127 -2.51 16.90 -2.40
CA GLN A 127 -1.72 16.15 -3.36
C GLN A 127 -0.28 15.90 -2.90
N ASP A 128 0.36 16.86 -2.24
CA ASP A 128 1.74 16.72 -1.75
C ASP A 128 1.85 15.64 -0.67
N LEU A 129 0.82 15.53 0.18
CA LEU A 129 0.72 14.46 1.17
C LEU A 129 0.63 13.09 0.50
N LEU A 130 -0.24 12.96 -0.51
CA LEU A 130 -0.41 11.69 -1.23
C LEU A 130 0.89 11.28 -1.94
N GLN A 131 1.55 12.21 -2.62
CA GLN A 131 2.82 11.93 -3.30
C GLN A 131 3.91 11.47 -2.33
N GLU A 132 4.02 12.11 -1.17
CA GLU A 132 4.99 11.69 -0.15
C GLU A 132 4.66 10.31 0.41
N ILE A 133 3.38 9.99 0.65
CA ILE A 133 2.97 8.65 1.10
C ILE A 133 3.36 7.59 0.08
N VAL A 134 3.07 7.81 -1.22
CA VAL A 134 3.44 6.87 -2.29
C VAL A 134 4.96 6.69 -2.35
N ARG A 135 5.72 7.78 -2.24
CA ARG A 135 7.18 7.74 -2.23
C ARG A 135 7.71 6.94 -1.04
N ARG A 136 7.23 7.22 0.18
CA ARG A 136 7.64 6.54 1.41
C ARG A 136 7.24 5.06 1.42
N TRP A 137 6.07 4.75 0.88
CA TRP A 137 5.63 3.37 0.69
C TRP A 137 6.55 2.60 -0.26
N SER A 138 6.96 3.21 -1.38
CA SER A 138 7.89 2.58 -2.33
C SER A 138 9.25 2.25 -1.70
N ILE A 139 9.78 3.18 -0.90
CA ILE A 139 11.03 2.96 -0.15
C ILE A 139 10.85 1.83 0.86
N LEU A 140 9.74 1.84 1.61
CA LEU A 140 9.44 0.76 2.56
C LEU A 140 9.32 -0.59 1.87
N LYS A 141 8.67 -0.70 0.70
CA LYS A 141 8.61 -1.95 -0.08
C LYS A 141 9.99 -2.45 -0.49
N THR A 142 10.87 -1.54 -0.88
CA THR A 142 12.27 -1.88 -1.21
C THR A 142 13.00 -2.42 0.03
N MET A 143 12.86 -1.75 1.17
CA MET A 143 13.43 -2.23 2.44
C MET A 143 12.87 -3.61 2.83
N THR A 144 11.55 -3.79 2.79
CA THR A 144 10.88 -5.06 3.07
C THR A 144 11.41 -6.18 2.20
N TYR A 145 11.58 -5.93 0.90
CA TYR A 145 12.13 -6.93 -0.02
C TYR A 145 13.51 -7.43 0.43
N TRP A 146 14.43 -6.53 0.78
CA TRP A 146 15.78 -6.89 1.24
C TRP A 146 15.75 -7.61 2.59
N LEU A 147 15.04 -7.03 3.57
CA LEU A 147 15.01 -7.56 4.92
C LEU A 147 14.30 -8.93 4.98
N CYS A 148 13.26 -9.17 4.19
CA CYS A 148 12.62 -10.50 4.11
C CYS A 148 13.60 -11.59 3.65
N ARG A 149 14.57 -11.26 2.78
CA ARG A 149 15.60 -12.22 2.34
C ARG A 149 16.61 -12.50 3.45
N PHE A 150 16.97 -11.48 4.23
CA PHE A 150 17.92 -11.64 5.34
C PHE A 150 17.31 -12.50 6.46
N PHE A 151 16.05 -12.22 6.79
CA PHE A 151 15.32 -12.86 7.87
C PHE A 151 14.50 -14.08 7.41
N HIS A 152 14.66 -14.57 6.17
CA HIS A 152 13.86 -15.66 5.58
C HIS A 152 13.80 -16.93 6.46
N TYR A 153 14.85 -17.21 7.22
CA TYR A 153 14.87 -18.30 8.18
C TYR A 153 13.69 -18.22 9.18
N LEU A 154 13.38 -17.02 9.68
CA LEU A 154 12.27 -16.80 10.61
C LEU A 154 10.94 -17.14 9.97
N ASP A 155 10.68 -16.70 8.73
CA ASP A 155 9.46 -17.05 7.99
C ASP A 155 9.27 -18.56 7.89
N ARG A 156 10.34 -19.28 7.53
CA ARG A 156 10.29 -20.71 7.30
C ARG A 156 10.14 -21.53 8.59
N TYR A 157 10.79 -21.12 9.69
CA TYR A 157 10.90 -21.97 10.88
C TYR A 157 10.18 -21.45 12.11
N PHE A 158 10.30 -20.15 12.41
CA PHE A 158 9.74 -19.54 13.63
C PHE A 158 8.29 -19.10 13.42
N ILE A 159 8.06 -18.23 12.44
CA ILE A 159 6.76 -17.61 12.13
C ILE A 159 5.74 -18.68 11.74
N ALA A 160 6.10 -19.59 10.82
CA ALA A 160 5.21 -20.67 10.38
C ALA A 160 4.72 -21.56 11.54
N ARG A 161 5.59 -21.83 12.53
CA ARG A 161 5.25 -22.67 13.70
C ARG A 161 4.48 -21.91 14.77
N ARG A 162 4.73 -20.61 14.92
CA ARG A 162 4.05 -19.73 15.89
C ARG A 162 2.75 -19.11 15.34
N LYS A 163 2.45 -19.29 14.06
CA LYS A 163 1.31 -18.69 13.35
C LYS A 163 1.28 -17.16 13.47
N LEU A 164 2.45 -16.54 13.39
CA LEU A 164 2.61 -15.09 13.37
C LEU A 164 2.39 -14.53 11.95
N PRO A 165 2.12 -13.23 11.79
CA PRO A 165 2.14 -12.59 10.48
C PRO A 165 3.50 -12.77 9.80
N SER A 166 3.51 -12.94 8.48
CA SER A 166 4.77 -13.03 7.72
C SER A 166 5.63 -11.78 7.91
N LEU A 167 6.92 -11.87 7.61
CA LEU A 167 7.81 -10.69 7.66
C LEU A 167 7.24 -9.54 6.82
N GLN A 168 6.80 -9.83 5.59
CA GLN A 168 6.17 -8.85 4.71
C GLN A 168 4.91 -8.23 5.36
N GLN A 169 3.98 -9.05 5.85
CA GLN A 169 2.78 -8.56 6.53
C GLN A 169 3.11 -7.72 7.76
N THR A 170 4.14 -8.11 8.51
CA THR A 170 4.60 -7.39 9.71
C THR A 170 5.08 -5.99 9.33
N SER A 171 5.88 -5.86 8.27
CA SER A 171 6.34 -4.54 7.80
C SER A 171 5.19 -3.63 7.35
N TYR A 172 4.22 -4.18 6.60
CA TYR A 172 3.08 -3.43 6.07
C TYR A 172 2.12 -3.01 7.19
N ASN A 173 1.81 -3.94 8.09
CA ASN A 173 1.00 -3.66 9.28
C ASN A 173 1.64 -2.58 10.17
N THR A 174 2.97 -2.56 10.27
CA THR A 174 3.68 -1.53 11.04
C THR A 174 3.50 -0.14 10.40
N PHE A 175 3.67 -0.04 9.08
CA PHE A 175 3.41 1.20 8.33
C PHE A 175 1.97 1.67 8.50
N TYR A 176 0.99 0.79 8.30
CA TYR A 176 -0.41 1.13 8.46
C TYR A 176 -0.74 1.61 9.88
N ASN A 177 -0.27 0.88 10.90
CA ASN A 177 -0.58 1.21 12.29
C ASN A 177 -0.03 2.57 12.74
N LEU A 178 1.15 2.95 12.24
CA LEU A 178 1.83 4.19 12.65
C LEU A 178 1.47 5.37 11.75
N VAL A 179 1.33 5.15 10.43
CA VAL A 179 1.09 6.24 9.46
C VAL A 179 -0.39 6.48 9.27
N TYR A 180 -1.15 5.44 8.89
CA TYR A 180 -2.55 5.60 8.49
C TYR A 180 -3.48 5.92 9.68
N ALA A 181 -3.13 5.53 10.90
CA ALA A 181 -3.94 5.87 12.07
C ALA A 181 -4.18 7.39 12.21
N GLU A 182 -3.17 8.20 11.87
CA GLU A 182 -3.23 9.67 11.96
C GLU A 182 -3.51 10.34 10.62
N THR A 183 -3.01 9.78 9.51
CA THR A 183 -3.13 10.42 8.19
C THR A 183 -4.37 10.01 7.39
N PHE A 184 -5.14 8.99 7.83
CA PHE A 184 -6.27 8.49 7.05
C PHE A 184 -7.32 9.56 6.73
N GLY A 185 -7.66 10.43 7.68
CA GLY A 185 -8.62 11.52 7.45
C GLY A 185 -8.18 12.45 6.31
N PRO A 186 -7.01 13.11 6.44
CA PRO A 186 -6.45 13.94 5.37
C PRO A 186 -6.25 13.23 4.04
N VAL A 187 -5.82 11.95 4.04
CA VAL A 187 -5.65 11.16 2.82
C VAL A 187 -7.00 10.90 2.15
N LYS A 188 -8.01 10.51 2.93
CA LYS A 188 -9.37 10.28 2.46
C LYS A 188 -9.95 11.54 1.84
N ASP A 189 -9.86 12.67 2.53
CA ASP A 189 -10.36 13.96 2.04
C ASP A 189 -9.63 14.40 0.76
N ALA A 190 -8.30 14.22 0.69
CA ALA A 190 -7.50 14.57 -0.49
C ALA A 190 -7.84 13.70 -1.72
N VAL A 191 -7.99 12.39 -1.54
CA VAL A 191 -8.37 11.47 -2.63
C VAL A 191 -9.76 11.79 -3.15
N ILE A 192 -10.73 12.00 -2.26
CA ILE A 192 -12.09 12.40 -2.63
C ILE A 192 -12.08 13.72 -3.41
N ALA A 193 -11.35 14.72 -2.92
CA ALA A 193 -11.23 16.00 -3.60
C ALA A 193 -10.61 15.88 -4.99
N MET A 194 -9.62 14.99 -5.19
CA MET A 194 -9.07 14.70 -6.52
C MET A 194 -10.13 14.09 -7.45
N ILE A 195 -10.87 13.09 -6.98
CA ILE A 195 -11.92 12.43 -7.79
C ILE A 195 -13.02 13.44 -8.16
N ASN A 196 -13.44 14.30 -7.22
CA ASN A 196 -14.47 15.30 -7.50
C ASN A 196 -14.02 16.37 -8.50
N ARG A 197 -12.75 16.80 -8.47
CA ARG A 197 -12.18 17.67 -9.50
C ARG A 197 -12.18 17.00 -10.88
N GLU A 198 -11.87 15.71 -10.96
CA GLU A 198 -11.97 14.95 -12.20
C GLU A 198 -13.42 14.87 -12.71
N ARG A 199 -14.40 14.67 -11.84
CA ARG A 199 -15.84 14.69 -12.17
C ARG A 199 -16.34 16.06 -12.66
N GLU A 200 -15.64 17.13 -12.31
CA GLU A 200 -15.90 18.49 -12.79
C GLU A 200 -15.16 18.80 -14.11
N GLY A 201 -14.35 17.86 -14.61
CA GLY A 201 -13.63 17.96 -15.88
C GLY A 201 -12.19 18.44 -15.75
N GLU A 202 -11.65 18.55 -14.53
CA GLU A 202 -10.23 18.85 -14.33
C GLU A 202 -9.34 17.63 -14.64
N GLN A 203 -8.15 17.89 -15.19
CA GLN A 203 -7.15 16.84 -15.32
C GLN A 203 -6.45 16.59 -13.97
N ILE A 204 -6.46 15.34 -13.53
CA ILE A 204 -5.79 14.92 -12.29
C ILE A 204 -4.71 13.88 -12.57
N ASP A 205 -3.83 13.68 -11.58
CA ASP A 205 -2.92 12.54 -11.57
C ASP A 205 -3.68 11.25 -11.17
N GLN A 206 -4.24 10.56 -12.15
CA GLN A 206 -4.94 9.30 -11.96
C GLN A 206 -4.03 8.19 -11.40
N ALA A 207 -2.73 8.23 -11.71
CA ALA A 207 -1.77 7.24 -11.24
C ALA A 207 -1.54 7.37 -9.73
N LEU A 208 -1.57 8.61 -9.21
CA LEU A 208 -1.48 8.88 -7.78
C LEU A 208 -2.69 8.31 -7.03
N VAL A 209 -3.92 8.55 -7.51
CA VAL A 209 -5.15 8.00 -6.92
C VAL A 209 -5.11 6.47 -6.90
N LYS A 210 -4.77 5.84 -8.04
CA LYS A 210 -4.59 4.38 -8.15
C LYS A 210 -3.54 3.86 -7.17
N SER A 211 -2.43 4.56 -7.01
CA SER A 211 -1.34 4.15 -6.10
C SER A 211 -1.80 4.18 -4.64
N ILE A 212 -2.51 5.23 -4.21
CA ILE A 212 -3.01 5.32 -2.83
C ILE A 212 -4.05 4.25 -2.54
N LEU A 213 -4.96 3.98 -3.47
CA LEU A 213 -5.96 2.91 -3.32
C LEU A 213 -5.30 1.52 -3.28
N ALA A 214 -4.27 1.29 -4.11
CA ALA A 214 -3.47 0.07 -4.04
C ALA A 214 -2.76 -0.09 -2.69
N ILE A 215 -2.17 0.98 -2.15
CA ILE A 215 -1.55 0.98 -0.81
C ILE A 215 -2.58 0.63 0.26
N ASN A 216 -3.78 1.21 0.20
CA ASN A 216 -4.84 0.93 1.16
C ASN A 216 -5.32 -0.53 1.08
N ALA A 217 -5.35 -1.12 -0.13
CA ALA A 217 -5.70 -2.52 -0.34
C ALA A 217 -4.59 -3.48 0.13
N GLU A 218 -3.32 -3.19 -0.16
CA GLU A 218 -2.14 -3.99 0.22
C GLU A 218 -1.95 -4.05 1.75
N ASN A 219 -2.18 -2.94 2.44
CA ASN A 219 -2.12 -2.85 3.90
C ASN A 219 -3.29 -3.53 4.61
N GLY A 220 -4.28 -4.01 3.86
CA GLY A 220 -5.53 -4.61 4.35
C GLY A 220 -5.52 -6.13 4.48
N ALA A 221 -4.39 -6.81 4.51
CA ALA A 221 -4.38 -8.26 4.75
C ALA A 221 -4.14 -8.57 6.25
N GLY A 222 -5.19 -8.51 7.08
CA GLY A 222 -5.20 -9.15 8.40
C GLY A 222 -5.11 -8.27 9.65
N SER A 223 -5.46 -6.97 9.57
CA SER A 223 -5.52 -6.09 10.76
C SER A 223 -6.97 -5.76 11.15
N LEU A 224 -7.32 -5.92 12.44
CA LEU A 224 -8.65 -5.60 12.98
C LEU A 224 -9.08 -4.14 12.78
N LYS A 225 -8.14 -3.22 12.53
CA LYS A 225 -8.40 -1.78 12.28
C LYS A 225 -9.06 -1.50 10.92
N GLN A 226 -9.08 -2.48 10.01
CA GLN A 226 -9.67 -2.34 8.67
C GLN A 226 -11.15 -1.95 8.68
N HIS A 227 -11.93 -2.40 9.67
CA HIS A 227 -13.38 -2.16 9.68
C HIS A 227 -13.79 -0.70 9.91
N LYS A 228 -12.87 0.19 10.28
CA LYS A 228 -13.19 1.60 10.57
C LYS A 228 -12.65 2.60 9.54
N GLN A 229 -11.77 2.17 8.63
CA GLN A 229 -11.02 3.06 7.74
C GLN A 229 -11.02 2.52 6.30
N ASN A 230 -12.21 2.31 5.75
CA ASN A 230 -12.35 1.86 4.37
C ASN A 230 -12.47 3.06 3.42
N LEU A 231 -11.38 3.35 2.71
CA LEU A 231 -11.33 4.44 1.73
C LEU A 231 -12.34 4.25 0.59
N GLU A 232 -12.61 3.02 0.16
CA GLU A 232 -13.57 2.77 -0.92
C GLU A 232 -15.01 3.04 -0.47
N GLU A 233 -15.36 2.73 0.78
CA GLU A 233 -16.68 3.09 1.34
C GLU A 233 -16.85 4.60 1.42
N ALA A 234 -15.82 5.33 1.87
CA ALA A 234 -15.85 6.79 1.90
C ALA A 234 -16.02 7.41 0.49
N ILE A 235 -15.39 6.81 -0.53
CA ILE A 235 -15.58 7.25 -1.93
C ILE A 235 -17.03 7.02 -2.37
N LEU A 236 -17.65 5.87 -2.02
CA LEU A 236 -19.05 5.60 -2.38
C LEU A 236 -20.02 6.57 -1.68
N GLU A 237 -19.80 6.87 -0.40
CA GLU A 237 -20.60 7.84 0.36
C GLU A 237 -20.49 9.26 -0.20
N ASP A 238 -19.28 9.68 -0.55
CA ASP A 238 -19.06 10.98 -1.19
C ASP A 238 -19.68 11.03 -2.58
N THR A 239 -19.58 9.94 -3.36
CA THR A 239 -20.21 9.82 -4.68
C THR A 239 -21.73 10.01 -4.59
N ALA A 240 -22.37 9.39 -3.60
CA ALA A 240 -23.79 9.57 -3.37
C ALA A 240 -24.11 11.05 -3.09
N SER A 241 -23.36 11.67 -2.18
CA SER A 241 -23.53 13.07 -1.80
C SER A 241 -23.32 14.03 -2.98
N PHE A 242 -22.28 13.81 -3.78
CA PHE A 242 -21.94 14.59 -4.97
C PHE A 242 -23.07 14.56 -6.00
N TYR A 243 -23.55 13.36 -6.36
CA TYR A 243 -24.60 13.23 -7.35
C TYR A 243 -25.98 13.64 -6.85
N SER A 244 -26.27 13.48 -5.55
CA SER A 244 -27.52 13.96 -4.96
C SER A 244 -27.65 15.49 -5.08
N GLN A 245 -26.57 16.22 -4.79
CA GLN A 245 -26.51 17.68 -4.95
C GLN A 245 -26.64 18.10 -6.41
N LYS A 246 -25.92 17.41 -7.31
CA LYS A 246 -25.92 17.69 -8.75
C LYS A 246 -27.29 17.43 -9.38
N ALA A 247 -27.96 16.34 -8.99
CA ALA A 247 -29.31 15.98 -9.42
C ALA A 247 -30.32 17.04 -9.00
N SER A 248 -30.28 17.48 -7.74
CA SER A 248 -31.18 18.52 -7.22
C SER A 248 -31.08 19.82 -8.01
N TYR A 249 -29.85 20.24 -8.34
CA TYR A 249 -29.59 21.43 -9.16
C TYR A 249 -30.09 21.25 -10.61
N TRP A 250 -29.76 20.11 -11.24
CA TRP A 250 -30.17 19.84 -12.62
C TRP A 250 -31.67 19.70 -12.77
N MET A 251 -32.36 19.12 -11.79
CA MET A 251 -33.80 18.98 -11.78
C MET A 251 -34.50 20.34 -11.83
N GLN A 252 -33.88 21.41 -11.32
CA GLN A 252 -34.48 22.75 -11.36
C GLN A 252 -34.15 23.52 -12.65
N LYS A 253 -33.05 23.17 -13.32
CA LYS A 253 -32.45 24.00 -14.38
C LYS A 253 -32.52 23.39 -15.77
N LYS A 254 -32.56 22.07 -15.89
CA LYS A 254 -32.49 21.36 -17.17
C LYS A 254 -33.86 20.83 -17.59
N SER A 255 -34.10 20.79 -18.90
CA SER A 255 -35.18 19.99 -19.51
C SER A 255 -34.97 18.50 -19.26
N TYR A 256 -35.99 17.67 -19.49
CA TYR A 256 -35.87 16.21 -19.34
C TYR A 256 -34.75 15.66 -20.24
N ASN A 257 -34.72 16.08 -21.51
CA ASN A 257 -33.72 15.58 -22.46
C ASN A 257 -32.28 15.97 -22.08
N GLU A 258 -32.06 17.22 -21.63
CA GLU A 258 -30.75 17.67 -21.16
C GLU A 258 -30.33 16.98 -19.86
N TYR A 259 -31.29 16.69 -18.97
CA TYR A 259 -31.04 15.93 -17.75
C TYR A 259 -30.59 14.51 -18.08
N MET A 260 -31.36 13.79 -18.91
CA MET A 260 -31.06 12.40 -19.28
C MET A 260 -29.73 12.28 -20.04
N LEU A 261 -29.41 13.25 -20.90
CA LEU A 261 -28.10 13.32 -21.55
C LEU A 261 -26.96 13.46 -20.53
N ALA A 262 -27.13 14.35 -19.54
CA ALA A 262 -26.14 14.55 -18.49
C ALA A 262 -25.97 13.31 -17.58
N VAL A 263 -27.06 12.61 -17.28
CA VAL A 263 -27.01 11.33 -16.53
C VAL A 263 -26.22 10.28 -17.30
N SER A 264 -26.51 10.11 -18.60
CA SER A 264 -25.80 9.16 -19.46
C SER A 264 -24.29 9.45 -19.50
N GLN A 265 -23.91 10.72 -19.63
CA GLN A 265 -22.52 11.15 -19.59
C GLN A 265 -21.86 10.84 -18.23
N CYS A 266 -22.55 11.10 -17.12
CA CYS A 266 -22.04 10.78 -15.78
C CYS A 266 -21.85 9.28 -15.58
N LEU A 267 -22.83 8.46 -15.96
CA LEU A 267 -22.72 6.99 -15.84
C LEU A 267 -21.56 6.44 -16.68
N THR A 268 -21.37 6.98 -17.88
CA THR A 268 -20.23 6.62 -18.75
C THR A 268 -18.91 7.02 -18.09
N HIS A 269 -18.83 8.25 -17.58
CA HIS A 269 -17.64 8.74 -16.90
C HIS A 269 -17.28 7.91 -15.66
N GLU A 270 -18.26 7.61 -14.79
CA GLU A 270 -18.04 6.79 -13.59
C GLU A 270 -17.65 5.36 -13.94
N LYS A 271 -18.20 4.80 -15.01
CA LYS A 271 -17.84 3.47 -15.50
C LYS A 271 -16.42 3.42 -16.05
N ASP A 272 -16.05 4.39 -16.87
CA ASP A 272 -14.80 4.33 -17.63
C ASP A 272 -13.61 4.93 -16.87
N THR A 273 -13.85 5.84 -15.93
CA THR A 273 -12.80 6.62 -15.24
C THR A 273 -12.68 6.27 -13.76
N VAL A 274 -13.79 6.35 -13.01
CA VAL A 274 -13.76 6.18 -11.54
C VAL A 274 -13.80 4.70 -11.13
N SER A 275 -14.56 3.86 -11.83
CA SER A 275 -14.65 2.42 -11.55
C SER A 275 -13.27 1.73 -11.60
N PRO A 276 -12.38 2.02 -12.56
CA PRO A 276 -11.01 1.48 -12.55
C PRO A 276 -10.16 1.80 -11.32
N TYR A 277 -10.54 2.78 -10.49
CA TYR A 277 -9.85 3.05 -9.23
C TYR A 277 -10.22 2.06 -8.12
N LEU A 278 -11.45 1.53 -8.15
CA LEU A 278 -12.01 0.69 -7.10
C LEU A 278 -11.79 -0.79 -7.37
N GLN A 279 -11.82 -1.61 -6.31
CA GLN A 279 -11.87 -3.06 -6.41
C GLN A 279 -13.12 -3.53 -7.17
N ALA A 280 -12.98 -4.63 -7.91
CA ALA A 280 -14.05 -5.22 -8.74
C ALA A 280 -15.40 -5.38 -8.01
N LYS A 281 -15.38 -5.71 -6.71
CA LYS A 281 -16.58 -5.86 -5.87
C LYS A 281 -17.37 -4.56 -5.67
N ASN A 282 -16.71 -3.42 -5.75
CA ASN A 282 -17.27 -2.08 -5.48
C ASN A 282 -17.49 -1.28 -6.77
N GLN A 283 -16.95 -1.70 -7.90
CA GLN A 283 -17.22 -1.11 -9.23
C GLN A 283 -18.72 -1.14 -9.57
N LYS A 284 -19.38 -2.28 -9.36
CA LYS A 284 -20.82 -2.40 -9.61
C LYS A 284 -21.62 -1.50 -8.65
N LYS A 285 -21.22 -1.47 -7.37
CA LYS A 285 -21.88 -0.66 -6.34
C LYS A 285 -21.77 0.83 -6.64
N LEU A 286 -20.64 1.29 -7.17
CA LEU A 286 -20.46 2.68 -7.59
C LEU A 286 -21.54 3.08 -8.60
N LEU A 287 -21.74 2.27 -9.65
CA LEU A 287 -22.76 2.54 -10.67
C LEU A 287 -24.17 2.48 -10.09
N GLU A 288 -24.47 1.50 -9.23
CA GLU A 288 -25.76 1.41 -8.54
C GLU A 288 -26.05 2.65 -7.69
N VAL A 289 -25.04 3.20 -7.00
CA VAL A 289 -25.17 4.46 -6.23
C VAL A 289 -25.47 5.63 -7.14
N VAL A 290 -24.75 5.76 -8.26
CA VAL A 290 -24.94 6.87 -9.21
C VAL A 290 -26.33 6.80 -9.86
N GLU A 291 -26.78 5.60 -10.27
CA GLU A 291 -28.12 5.37 -10.78
C GLU A 291 -29.20 5.68 -9.73
N GLN A 292 -28.96 5.29 -8.48
CA GLN A 292 -29.89 5.56 -7.39
C GLN A 292 -30.10 7.06 -7.18
N GLU A 293 -29.02 7.85 -7.09
CA GLU A 293 -29.09 9.29 -6.83
C GLU A 293 -29.58 10.10 -8.03
N LEU A 294 -29.24 9.69 -9.26
CA LEU A 294 -29.60 10.45 -10.47
C LEU A 294 -30.97 10.06 -11.05
N LEU A 295 -31.42 8.82 -10.89
CA LEU A 295 -32.65 8.32 -11.53
C LEU A 295 -33.70 7.93 -10.49
N ASN A 296 -33.39 6.96 -9.62
CA ASN A 296 -34.40 6.36 -8.74
C ASN A 296 -34.93 7.35 -7.70
N ALA A 297 -34.06 8.21 -7.16
CA ALA A 297 -34.44 9.24 -6.21
C ALA A 297 -35.41 10.29 -6.79
N TYR A 298 -35.43 10.45 -8.12
CA TYR A 298 -36.23 11.46 -8.82
C TYR A 298 -37.21 10.85 -9.84
N ALA A 299 -37.54 9.55 -9.70
CA ALA A 299 -38.33 8.83 -10.71
C ALA A 299 -39.68 9.53 -11.02
N ASN A 300 -40.41 9.94 -9.98
CA ASN A 300 -41.70 10.62 -10.14
C ASN A 300 -41.56 12.02 -10.78
N GLU A 301 -40.53 12.77 -10.42
CA GLU A 301 -40.24 14.11 -10.96
C GLU A 301 -39.81 14.03 -12.43
N LEU A 302 -39.03 13.01 -12.78
CA LEU A 302 -38.62 12.75 -14.17
C LEU A 302 -39.81 12.37 -15.04
N GLU A 303 -40.74 11.55 -14.54
CA GLU A 303 -41.97 11.22 -15.26
C GLU A 303 -42.82 12.47 -15.55
N ARG A 304 -42.97 13.36 -14.56
CA ARG A 304 -43.69 14.64 -14.76
C ARG A 304 -42.99 15.52 -15.80
N LYS A 305 -41.67 15.72 -15.67
CA LYS A 305 -40.90 16.51 -16.65
C LYS A 305 -40.98 15.96 -18.06
N LYS A 306 -40.99 14.63 -18.21
CA LYS A 306 -41.13 13.99 -19.51
C LYS A 306 -42.47 14.34 -20.16
N GLN A 307 -43.56 14.36 -19.39
CA GLN A 307 -44.88 14.75 -19.87
C GLN A 307 -44.93 16.23 -20.27
N ASP A 308 -44.29 17.10 -19.49
CA ASP A 308 -44.20 18.54 -19.79
C ASP A 308 -43.39 18.83 -21.07
N ASP A 309 -42.33 18.06 -21.32
CA ASP A 309 -41.49 18.18 -22.54
C ASP A 309 -42.14 17.55 -23.78
N GLU A 310 -42.88 16.44 -23.65
CA GLU A 310 -43.61 15.80 -24.76
C GLU A 310 -44.91 16.53 -25.12
N PHE A 311 -45.55 17.20 -24.15
CA PHE A 311 -46.77 17.97 -24.33
C PHE A 311 -46.64 19.34 -23.66
N PRO A 312 -45.80 20.26 -24.20
CA PRO A 312 -45.75 21.62 -23.69
C PRO A 312 -47.16 22.20 -23.80
N LEU A 313 -47.80 22.47 -22.66
CA LEU A 313 -49.16 23.00 -22.57
C LEU A 313 -49.33 24.11 -23.61
N ALA A 314 -50.04 23.79 -24.70
CA ALA A 314 -50.49 24.76 -25.66
C ALA A 314 -51.66 25.50 -25.02
N ASP A 315 -51.38 26.48 -24.17
CA ASP A 315 -52.42 27.41 -23.74
C ASP A 315 -51.87 28.79 -23.37
N HIS A 316 -51.96 29.72 -24.33
CA HIS A 316 -53.03 30.73 -24.33
C HIS A 316 -52.73 31.83 -25.36
N LYS A 317 -53.27 31.70 -26.58
CA LYS A 317 -53.74 32.84 -27.39
C LYS A 317 -54.75 32.40 -28.45
N GLN A 318 -55.99 32.16 -28.04
CA GLN A 318 -57.24 32.59 -28.69
C GLN A 318 -58.24 32.67 -27.51
N VAL A 319 -58.94 33.75 -27.16
CA VAL A 319 -59.79 34.65 -27.95
C VAL A 319 -60.05 35.93 -27.13
N SER A 320 -59.72 37.09 -27.68
CA SER A 320 -60.63 38.25 -27.90
C SER A 320 -59.90 39.34 -28.66
#